data_AF-L0PBG0-F1
#
_entry.id   AF-L0PBG0-F1
#
_cell.length_a   1.000
_cell.length_b   1.000
_cell.length_c   1.000
_cell.angle_alpha   90.00
_cell.angle_beta   90.00
_cell.angle_gamma   90.00
#
_symmetry.space_group_name_H-M   'P 1'
#
loop_
_entity.id
_entity.type
_entity.pdbx_description
1 polymer ?
#
loop_
_entity_poly.entity_id
_entity_poly.type
_entity_poly.pdbx_seq_one_letter_code
_entity_poly.pdbx_strand_id
1 'polypeptide(L)'
;MINGHSSSIHTFKDLDFLRISLLTWYKSNARELPWRKPSVAPPISVSQEEYIHSLQRAYEVLVSEMMLQQTQVVTVIPYFNRWMKRFPTWETLAISNLEEVQSLWAGLGYYSRAKRLREAAIYFVKLKQEKQPIPIDVESWVKNIPGCGEYTAGAVLSIAWNIRCPVVDGNVIRVLTRLRAVGADCHKGEGKRWVWDSASEIVDNQEPGDFNQALMELGATVCTPVNPNCEMCPLNKDCLALKEAKAVISGRNIFPNNTVQSKIVSYAFSAFKLTVIDCKLCPIEEFKQFTSIKTYISGKYPKKAVKKPQKVKENIVFVIIREKNKIKEYYFEKRPPKGLLAGLWDFKTLSIEECNNDNKQDIEKHVKNMLVSGEIIGFHMKGDTFHQFTHIKQISHVYLIEVSVEVEIYGEGCWMSEDVMKNQSIPELTWKNFRQAINNEKRILNKKVKSATKRFKVDNNGLKQTTLFLK
;
A
#
# COMPACT_ATOMS: atom_id res chain seq x y z
N MET A 1 -8.44 31.28 11.42
CA MET A 1 -7.92 30.00 11.91
C MET A 1 -8.33 29.86 13.35
N ILE A 2 -8.46 28.64 13.87
CA ILE A 2 -8.56 28.45 15.31
C ILE A 2 -7.17 28.81 15.88
N ASN A 3 -6.99 30.06 16.29
CA ASN A 3 -5.75 30.53 16.89
C ASN A 3 -5.92 30.45 18.41
N GLY A 4 -5.02 29.76 19.10
CA GLY A 4 -5.01 29.68 20.56
C GLY A 4 -6.24 28.97 21.14
N HIS A 5 -6.40 27.67 20.83
CA HIS A 5 -7.47 26.85 21.39
C HIS A 5 -6.94 25.68 22.24
N SER A 6 -7.79 25.21 23.14
CA SER A 6 -7.54 23.97 23.89
C SER A 6 -7.64 22.76 22.97
N SER A 7 -6.79 21.75 23.22
CA SER A 7 -6.83 20.46 22.52
C SER A 7 -8.18 19.73 22.65
N SER A 8 -9.05 20.14 23.58
CA SER A 8 -10.42 19.62 23.72
C SER A 8 -11.33 19.86 22.51
N ILE A 9 -10.97 20.74 21.58
CA ILE A 9 -11.70 20.89 20.30
C ILE A 9 -11.51 19.65 19.41
N HIS A 10 -10.40 18.92 19.60
CA HIS A 10 -10.08 17.74 18.80
C HIS A 10 -10.72 16.44 19.34
N THR A 11 -11.63 16.52 20.31
CA THR A 11 -12.32 15.35 20.87
C THR A 11 -13.70 15.15 20.26
N PHE A 12 -14.26 13.95 20.42
CA PHE A 12 -15.60 13.63 19.95
C PHE A 12 -16.62 13.87 21.07
N LYS A 13 -17.60 14.74 20.84
CA LYS A 13 -18.61 15.10 21.86
C LYS A 13 -19.89 14.28 21.74
N ASP A 14 -20.37 14.09 20.51
CA ASP A 14 -21.62 13.39 20.22
C ASP A 14 -21.32 12.05 19.56
N LEU A 15 -20.99 11.05 20.40
CA LEU A 15 -20.66 9.71 19.94
C LEU A 15 -21.88 8.97 19.39
N ASP A 16 -23.06 9.22 19.93
CA ASP A 16 -24.30 8.57 19.51
C ASP A 16 -24.68 9.02 18.10
N PHE A 17 -24.67 10.34 17.82
CA PHE A 17 -24.87 10.84 16.46
C PHE A 17 -23.85 10.23 15.49
N LEU A 18 -22.57 10.19 15.87
CA LEU A 18 -21.51 9.66 15.01
C LEU A 18 -21.75 8.19 14.67
N ARG A 19 -21.97 7.34 15.69
CA ARG A 19 -22.18 5.90 15.54
C ARG A 19 -23.43 5.60 14.73
N ILE A 20 -24.56 6.19 15.12
CA ILE A 20 -25.84 5.98 14.43
C ILE A 20 -25.76 6.44 12.97
N SER A 21 -25.29 7.67 12.74
CA SER A 21 -25.24 8.22 11.37
C SER A 21 -24.31 7.42 10.46
N LEU A 22 -23.16 6.97 10.98
CA LEU A 22 -22.19 6.20 10.20
C LEU A 22 -22.72 4.79 9.89
N LEU A 23 -23.28 4.09 10.88
CA LEU A 23 -23.82 2.74 10.72
C LEU A 23 -25.06 2.75 9.81
N THR A 24 -25.99 3.70 10.00
CA THR A 24 -27.16 3.85 9.11
C THR A 24 -26.73 4.10 7.67
N TRP A 25 -25.76 4.98 7.45
CA TRP A 25 -25.22 5.21 6.11
C TRP A 25 -24.58 3.94 5.54
N TYR A 26 -23.78 3.22 6.32
CA TYR A 26 -23.10 2.01 5.88
C TYR A 26 -24.09 0.92 5.46
N LYS A 27 -25.15 0.68 6.24
CA LYS A 27 -26.21 -0.30 5.92
C LYS A 27 -26.86 -0.05 4.55
N SER A 28 -26.92 1.20 4.09
CA SER A 28 -27.51 1.55 2.78
C SER A 28 -26.48 1.75 1.65
N ASN A 29 -25.18 1.86 1.95
CA ASN A 29 -24.17 2.29 0.97
C ASN A 29 -22.95 1.36 0.89
N ALA A 30 -22.83 0.35 1.76
CA ALA A 30 -21.74 -0.61 1.72
C ALA A 30 -21.70 -1.30 0.35
N ARG A 31 -20.51 -1.32 -0.26
CA ARG A 31 -20.28 -2.16 -1.44
C ARG A 31 -20.41 -3.64 -1.08
N GLU A 32 -21.06 -4.39 -1.95
CA GLU A 32 -21.06 -5.86 -1.91
C GLU A 32 -19.65 -6.37 -2.24
N LEU A 33 -19.01 -7.06 -1.30
CA LEU A 33 -17.66 -7.61 -1.46
C LEU A 33 -17.63 -9.08 -1.00
N PRO A 34 -16.89 -9.98 -1.67
CA PRO A 34 -16.93 -11.42 -1.35
C PRO A 34 -16.58 -11.80 0.10
N TRP A 35 -15.80 -10.97 0.78
CA TRP A 35 -15.36 -11.18 2.16
C TRP A 35 -16.24 -10.46 3.21
N ARG A 36 -17.18 -9.62 2.77
CA ARG A 36 -18.15 -8.96 3.66
C ARG A 36 -19.28 -9.92 4.00
N LYS A 37 -19.17 -10.51 5.18
CA LYS A 37 -20.20 -11.38 5.78
C LYS A 37 -20.44 -10.95 7.22
N PRO A 38 -21.58 -11.30 7.83
CA PRO A 38 -21.84 -11.02 9.24
C PRO A 38 -20.74 -11.54 10.16
N SER A 39 -20.55 -10.86 11.29
CA SER A 39 -19.74 -11.38 12.39
C SER A 39 -20.41 -12.58 13.03
N VAL A 40 -19.64 -13.40 13.72
CA VAL A 40 -20.10 -14.58 14.47
C VAL A 40 -19.55 -14.52 15.90
N ALA A 41 -20.03 -15.38 16.79
CA ALA A 41 -19.50 -15.43 18.14
C ALA A 41 -17.99 -15.79 18.14
N PRO A 42 -17.19 -15.22 19.06
CA PRO A 42 -15.80 -15.63 19.23
C PRO A 42 -15.72 -17.12 19.64
N PRO A 43 -14.59 -17.80 19.41
CA PRO A 43 -14.43 -19.24 19.65
C PRO A 43 -14.22 -19.55 21.15
N ILE A 44 -15.16 -19.12 22.02
CA ILE A 44 -15.09 -19.22 23.49
C ILE A 44 -16.38 -19.86 24.00
N SER A 45 -16.27 -21.01 24.68
CA SER A 45 -17.43 -21.68 25.31
C SER A 45 -18.63 -21.89 24.36
N VAL A 46 -18.34 -22.12 23.09
CA VAL A 46 -19.33 -22.36 22.03
C VAL A 46 -19.38 -23.85 21.67
N SER A 47 -20.44 -24.26 20.96
CA SER A 47 -20.51 -25.61 20.40
C SER A 47 -19.37 -25.88 19.41
N GLN A 48 -19.10 -27.15 19.12
CA GLN A 48 -18.05 -27.54 18.17
C GLN A 48 -18.30 -26.98 16.76
N GLU A 49 -19.57 -26.90 16.34
CA GLU A 49 -19.97 -26.34 15.04
C GLU A 49 -19.72 -24.83 14.99
N GLU A 50 -20.13 -24.10 16.03
CA GLU A 50 -19.87 -22.65 16.15
C GLU A 50 -18.38 -22.34 16.23
N TYR A 51 -17.59 -23.16 16.92
CA TYR A 51 -16.13 -23.03 16.97
C TYR A 51 -15.52 -23.10 15.56
N ILE A 52 -15.92 -24.09 14.77
CA ILE A 52 -15.44 -24.27 13.39
C ILE A 52 -15.86 -23.08 12.53
N HIS A 53 -17.12 -22.66 12.62
CA HIS A 53 -17.64 -21.51 11.87
C HIS A 53 -16.92 -20.20 12.27
N SER A 54 -16.66 -20.00 13.55
CA SER A 54 -15.94 -18.85 14.10
C SER A 54 -14.52 -18.75 13.55
N LEU A 55 -13.79 -19.87 13.54
CA LEU A 55 -12.46 -19.91 12.94
C LEU A 55 -12.49 -19.71 11.42
N GLN A 56 -13.50 -20.24 10.74
CA GLN A 56 -13.65 -20.04 9.30
C GLN A 56 -13.92 -18.56 8.97
N ARG A 57 -14.74 -17.86 9.76
CA ARG A 57 -14.97 -16.43 9.58
C ARG A 57 -13.68 -15.63 9.76
N ALA A 58 -12.87 -15.95 10.78
CA ALA A 58 -11.57 -15.31 10.98
C ALA A 58 -10.59 -15.56 9.83
N TYR A 59 -10.60 -16.76 9.23
CA TYR A 59 -9.80 -17.07 8.05
C TYR A 59 -10.13 -16.14 6.88
N GLU A 60 -11.42 -16.04 6.54
CA GLU A 60 -11.90 -15.24 5.43
C GLU A 60 -11.54 -13.75 5.59
N VAL A 61 -11.74 -13.21 6.80
CA VAL A 61 -11.37 -11.83 7.10
C VAL A 61 -9.85 -11.65 6.99
N LEU A 62 -9.04 -12.52 7.62
CA LEU A 62 -7.59 -12.39 7.58
C LEU A 62 -7.04 -12.45 6.15
N VAL A 63 -7.53 -13.38 5.33
CA VAL A 63 -7.13 -13.48 3.90
C VAL A 63 -7.41 -12.16 3.19
N SER A 64 -8.62 -11.62 3.34
CA SER A 64 -9.01 -10.36 2.68
C SER A 64 -8.17 -9.17 3.16
N GLU A 65 -7.96 -9.04 4.47
CA GLU A 65 -7.19 -7.95 5.07
C GLU A 65 -5.72 -8.00 4.65
N MET A 66 -5.11 -9.18 4.62
CA MET A 66 -3.74 -9.34 4.14
C MET A 66 -3.62 -9.01 2.65
N MET A 67 -4.62 -9.33 1.82
CA MET A 67 -4.62 -8.93 0.41
C MET A 67 -4.81 -7.42 0.21
N LEU A 68 -5.66 -6.78 1.03
CA LEU A 68 -6.00 -5.35 0.93
C LEU A 68 -4.89 -4.41 1.41
N GLN A 69 -3.88 -4.91 2.14
CA GLN A 69 -2.72 -4.11 2.52
C GLN A 69 -2.02 -3.50 1.29
N GLN A 70 -2.19 -2.19 1.09
CA GLN A 70 -1.63 -1.46 -0.05
C GLN A 70 -2.07 -1.98 -1.44
N THR A 71 -3.21 -2.66 -1.52
CA THR A 71 -3.81 -3.14 -2.78
C THR A 71 -5.22 -2.59 -2.92
N GLN A 72 -5.63 -2.20 -4.12
CA GLN A 72 -6.99 -1.70 -4.36
C GLN A 72 -8.02 -2.83 -4.32
N VAL A 73 -9.21 -2.54 -3.78
CA VAL A 73 -10.33 -3.50 -3.65
C VAL A 73 -10.64 -4.20 -4.97
N VAL A 74 -10.76 -3.45 -6.07
CA VAL A 74 -11.08 -4.00 -7.40
C VAL A 74 -10.05 -5.02 -7.89
N THR A 75 -8.79 -4.85 -7.51
CA THR A 75 -7.72 -5.80 -7.82
C THR A 75 -7.83 -7.04 -6.93
N VAL A 76 -8.21 -6.91 -5.67
CA VAL A 76 -8.26 -8.02 -4.70
C VAL A 76 -9.41 -8.99 -5.00
N ILE A 77 -10.57 -8.53 -5.45
CA ILE A 77 -11.76 -9.37 -5.72
C ILE A 77 -11.45 -10.68 -6.46
N PRO A 78 -10.84 -10.65 -7.67
CA PRO A 78 -10.56 -11.89 -8.40
C PRO A 78 -9.51 -12.78 -7.72
N TYR A 79 -8.56 -12.20 -6.97
CA TYR A 79 -7.56 -12.97 -6.23
C TYR A 79 -8.16 -13.67 -5.02
N PHE A 80 -8.99 -12.97 -4.25
CA PHE A 80 -9.70 -13.54 -3.11
C PHE A 80 -10.56 -14.73 -3.56
N ASN A 81 -11.34 -14.57 -4.64
CA ASN A 81 -12.18 -15.65 -5.14
C ASN A 81 -11.39 -16.89 -5.57
N ARG A 82 -10.27 -16.72 -6.30
CA ARG A 82 -9.39 -17.85 -6.68
C ARG A 82 -8.72 -18.48 -5.46
N TRP A 83 -8.28 -17.64 -4.51
CA TRP A 83 -7.66 -18.10 -3.28
C TRP A 83 -8.62 -18.95 -2.45
N MET A 84 -9.83 -18.45 -2.18
CA MET A 84 -10.83 -19.18 -1.40
C MET A 84 -11.30 -20.46 -2.10
N LYS A 85 -11.23 -20.52 -3.44
CA LYS A 85 -11.47 -21.77 -4.19
C LYS A 85 -10.36 -22.81 -3.97
N ARG A 86 -9.08 -22.40 -3.94
CA ARG A 86 -7.96 -23.33 -3.78
C ARG A 86 -7.67 -23.69 -2.32
N PHE A 87 -7.73 -22.69 -1.46
CA PHE A 87 -7.45 -22.75 -0.03
C PHE A 87 -8.68 -22.27 0.75
N PRO A 88 -9.76 -23.07 0.81
CA PRO A 88 -11.00 -22.67 1.48
C PRO A 88 -10.87 -22.57 3.00
N THR A 89 -9.92 -23.27 3.62
CA THR A 89 -9.75 -23.34 5.09
C THR A 89 -8.30 -23.18 5.53
N TRP A 90 -8.10 -22.94 6.83
CA TRP A 90 -6.78 -22.93 7.47
C TRP A 90 -5.97 -24.19 7.17
N GLU A 91 -6.60 -25.38 7.24
CA GLU A 91 -5.94 -26.66 7.01
C GLU A 91 -5.41 -26.77 5.57
N THR A 92 -6.24 -26.44 4.58
CA THR A 92 -5.83 -26.50 3.17
C THR A 92 -4.66 -25.57 2.85
N LEU A 93 -4.61 -24.40 3.49
CA LEU A 93 -3.50 -23.47 3.35
C LEU A 93 -2.25 -23.95 4.11
N ALA A 94 -2.40 -24.48 5.32
CA ALA A 94 -1.28 -24.91 6.15
C ALA A 94 -0.47 -26.06 5.51
N ILE A 95 -1.16 -27.03 4.89
CA ILE A 95 -0.52 -28.19 4.24
C ILE A 95 0.06 -27.87 2.86
N SER A 96 -0.34 -26.76 2.23
CA SER A 96 0.18 -26.34 0.93
C SER A 96 1.69 -26.08 0.97
N ASN A 97 2.35 -26.10 -0.17
CA ASN A 97 3.75 -25.66 -0.27
C ASN A 97 3.84 -24.16 -0.56
N LEU A 98 5.00 -23.55 -0.29
CA LEU A 98 5.18 -22.10 -0.44
C LEU A 98 5.10 -21.65 -1.91
N GLU A 99 5.54 -22.48 -2.85
CA GLU A 99 5.53 -22.15 -4.28
C GLU A 99 4.12 -21.99 -4.82
N GLU A 100 3.22 -22.90 -4.46
CA GLU A 100 1.81 -22.86 -4.82
C GLU A 100 1.14 -21.59 -4.26
N VAL A 101 1.41 -21.28 -2.98
CA VAL A 101 0.91 -20.07 -2.33
C VAL A 101 1.41 -18.80 -3.03
N GLN A 102 2.70 -18.75 -3.38
CA GLN A 102 3.27 -17.60 -4.09
C GLN A 102 2.73 -17.47 -5.52
N SER A 103 2.44 -18.59 -6.19
CA SER A 103 1.90 -18.61 -7.54
C SER A 103 0.50 -18.01 -7.57
N LEU A 104 -0.37 -18.39 -6.61
CA LEU A 104 -1.70 -17.78 -6.49
C LEU A 104 -1.68 -16.30 -6.06
N TRP A 105 -0.62 -15.85 -5.38
CA TRP A 105 -0.41 -14.46 -5.01
C TRP A 105 0.28 -13.62 -6.09
N ALA A 106 0.76 -14.25 -7.18
CA ALA A 106 1.53 -13.58 -8.20
C ALA A 106 0.76 -12.41 -8.84
N GLY A 107 1.39 -11.23 -8.86
CA GLY A 107 0.79 -9.99 -9.34
C GLY A 107 0.14 -9.10 -8.27
N LEU A 108 -0.17 -9.61 -7.06
CA LEU A 108 -0.64 -8.75 -5.96
C LEU A 108 0.47 -7.90 -5.31
N GLY A 109 1.73 -8.28 -5.53
CA GLY A 109 2.89 -7.67 -4.87
C GLY A 109 2.98 -8.02 -3.37
N TYR A 110 4.08 -7.61 -2.75
CA TYR A 110 4.38 -7.89 -1.33
C TYR A 110 4.19 -9.38 -0.97
N TYR A 111 4.89 -10.26 -1.67
CA TYR A 111 4.81 -11.73 -1.56
C TYR A 111 5.08 -12.29 -0.16
N SER A 112 5.77 -11.52 0.69
CA SER A 112 5.94 -11.87 2.10
C SER A 112 4.60 -12.02 2.82
N ARG A 113 3.55 -11.30 2.40
CA ARG A 113 2.20 -11.43 2.98
C ARG A 113 1.62 -12.82 2.77
N ALA A 114 1.75 -13.39 1.58
CA ALA A 114 1.28 -14.76 1.28
C ALA A 114 2.00 -15.79 2.17
N LYS A 115 3.32 -15.63 2.31
CA LYS A 115 4.13 -16.47 3.20
C LYS A 115 3.66 -16.36 4.66
N ARG A 116 3.48 -15.13 5.17
CA ARG A 116 2.99 -14.90 6.54
C ARG A 116 1.58 -15.44 6.77
N LEU A 117 0.70 -15.33 5.78
CA LEU A 117 -0.66 -15.90 5.84
C LEU A 117 -0.62 -17.44 5.96
N ARG A 118 0.27 -18.11 5.22
CA ARG A 118 0.49 -19.56 5.39
C ARG A 118 1.06 -19.90 6.77
N GLU A 119 2.02 -19.12 7.27
CA GLU A 119 2.56 -19.31 8.62
C GLU A 119 1.48 -19.12 9.71
N ALA A 120 0.59 -18.13 9.54
CA ALA A 120 -0.58 -17.95 10.40
C ALA A 120 -1.51 -19.16 10.35
N ALA A 121 -1.76 -19.73 9.16
CA ALA A 121 -2.58 -20.92 9.03
C ALA A 121 -2.00 -22.14 9.76
N ILE A 122 -0.68 -22.35 9.64
CA ILE A 122 0.02 -23.40 10.39
C ILE A 122 -0.15 -23.19 11.91
N TYR A 123 -0.05 -21.94 12.37
CA TYR A 123 -0.24 -21.60 13.78
C TYR A 123 -1.66 -21.93 14.27
N PHE A 124 -2.72 -21.54 13.54
CA PHE A 124 -4.10 -21.85 13.92
C PHE A 124 -4.40 -23.35 13.89
N VAL A 125 -3.89 -24.08 12.90
CA VAL A 125 -4.00 -25.55 12.84
C VAL A 125 -3.34 -26.20 14.04
N LYS A 126 -2.15 -25.72 14.43
CA LYS A 126 -1.45 -26.19 15.63
C LYS A 126 -2.28 -25.97 16.90
N LEU A 127 -2.80 -24.75 17.11
CA LEU A 127 -3.65 -24.46 18.28
C LEU A 127 -4.86 -25.39 18.35
N LYS A 128 -5.52 -25.63 17.22
CA LYS A 128 -6.67 -26.55 17.12
C LYS A 128 -6.29 -27.99 17.46
N GLN A 129 -5.17 -28.48 16.95
CA GLN A 129 -4.66 -29.85 17.23
C GLN A 129 -4.30 -30.04 18.71
N GLU A 130 -3.66 -29.02 19.31
CA GLU A 130 -3.23 -29.02 20.71
C GLU A 130 -4.35 -28.62 21.68
N LYS A 131 -5.57 -28.36 21.17
CA LYS A 131 -6.73 -27.86 21.92
C LYS A 131 -6.40 -26.63 22.78
N GLN A 132 -5.53 -25.77 22.27
CA GLN A 132 -5.14 -24.54 22.91
C GLN A 132 -6.18 -23.44 22.67
N PRO A 133 -6.35 -22.50 23.62
CA PRO A 133 -7.25 -21.38 23.44
C PRO A 133 -6.82 -20.52 22.26
N ILE A 134 -7.80 -20.06 21.49
CA ILE A 134 -7.57 -19.12 20.39
C ILE A 134 -7.37 -17.71 20.98
N PRO A 135 -6.33 -16.97 20.56
CA PRO A 135 -6.16 -15.59 20.99
C PRO A 135 -7.34 -14.70 20.57
N ILE A 136 -7.87 -13.89 21.48
CA ILE A 136 -9.09 -13.06 21.30
C ILE A 136 -8.87 -11.58 21.63
N ASP A 137 -7.62 -11.15 21.74
CA ASP A 137 -7.25 -9.77 22.02
C ASP A 137 -6.15 -9.30 21.06
N VAL A 138 -6.03 -7.99 20.89
CA VAL A 138 -5.12 -7.39 19.92
C VAL A 138 -3.66 -7.69 20.26
N GLU A 139 -3.29 -7.65 21.54
CA GLU A 139 -1.91 -7.83 21.99
C GLU A 139 -1.41 -9.24 21.66
N SER A 140 -2.21 -10.25 21.99
CA SER A 140 -1.90 -11.65 21.71
C SER A 140 -1.89 -11.95 20.21
N TRP A 141 -2.75 -11.32 19.40
CA TRP A 141 -2.70 -11.42 17.94
C TRP A 141 -1.41 -10.86 17.36
N VAL A 142 -1.02 -9.64 17.79
CA VAL A 142 0.21 -8.99 17.32
C VAL A 142 1.45 -9.78 17.73
N LYS A 143 1.45 -10.36 18.93
CA LYS A 143 2.58 -11.14 19.45
C LYS A 143 2.76 -12.47 18.73
N ASN A 144 1.66 -13.18 18.46
CA ASN A 144 1.72 -14.59 18.11
C ASN A 144 1.45 -14.89 16.63
N ILE A 145 0.70 -14.05 15.92
CA ILE A 145 0.23 -14.38 14.56
C ILE A 145 1.10 -13.71 13.50
N PRO A 146 1.84 -14.49 12.68
CA PRO A 146 2.76 -13.95 11.68
C PRO A 146 2.07 -13.00 10.70
N GLY A 147 2.66 -11.82 10.50
CA GLY A 147 2.15 -10.81 9.55
C GLY A 147 0.94 -10.01 10.03
N CYS A 148 0.50 -10.20 11.28
CA CYS A 148 -0.55 -9.40 11.90
C CYS A 148 0.05 -8.25 12.71
N GLY A 149 -0.26 -7.02 12.34
CA GLY A 149 -0.03 -5.83 13.17
C GLY A 149 -1.32 -5.37 13.85
N GLU A 150 -1.24 -4.28 14.62
CA GLU A 150 -2.39 -3.71 15.36
C GLU A 150 -3.64 -3.54 14.49
N TYR A 151 -3.48 -3.02 13.26
CA TYR A 151 -4.57 -2.89 12.29
C TYR A 151 -5.23 -4.24 11.96
N THR A 152 -4.43 -5.22 11.51
CA THR A 152 -4.96 -6.52 11.06
C THR A 152 -5.62 -7.27 12.22
N ALA A 153 -5.02 -7.22 13.41
CA ALA A 153 -5.58 -7.81 14.61
C ALA A 153 -6.95 -7.18 14.96
N GLY A 154 -7.01 -5.84 15.05
CA GLY A 154 -8.26 -5.15 15.31
C GLY A 154 -9.33 -5.41 14.25
N ALA A 155 -8.94 -5.48 12.97
CA ALA A 155 -9.85 -5.75 11.86
C ALA A 155 -10.43 -7.17 11.96
N VAL A 156 -9.61 -8.20 12.14
CA VAL A 156 -10.10 -9.57 12.27
C VAL A 156 -10.97 -9.73 13.50
N LEU A 157 -10.51 -9.28 14.67
CA LEU A 157 -11.25 -9.42 15.93
C LEU A 157 -12.62 -8.72 15.89
N SER A 158 -12.68 -7.50 15.35
CA SER A 158 -13.94 -6.76 15.26
C SER A 158 -14.87 -7.25 14.16
N ILE A 159 -14.35 -7.56 12.96
CA ILE A 159 -15.19 -7.95 11.81
C ILE A 159 -15.63 -9.40 11.92
N ALA A 160 -14.74 -10.31 12.33
CA ALA A 160 -15.07 -11.72 12.43
C ALA A 160 -15.85 -12.04 13.70
N TRP A 161 -15.44 -11.48 14.85
CA TRP A 161 -15.90 -11.90 16.17
C TRP A 161 -16.66 -10.84 16.96
N ASN A 162 -16.95 -9.70 16.35
CA ASN A 162 -17.63 -8.58 16.99
C ASN A 162 -16.95 -8.09 18.28
N ILE A 163 -15.64 -8.30 18.41
CA ILE A 163 -14.88 -7.84 19.57
C ILE A 163 -14.57 -6.36 19.38
N ARG A 164 -14.84 -5.56 20.42
CA ARG A 164 -14.64 -4.11 20.39
C ARG A 164 -13.15 -3.76 20.32
N CYS A 165 -12.62 -3.60 19.12
CA CYS A 165 -11.24 -3.20 18.85
C CYS A 165 -11.20 -2.02 17.87
N PRO A 166 -10.34 -1.02 18.07
CA PRO A 166 -10.14 0.03 17.10
C PRO A 166 -9.39 -0.48 15.87
N VAL A 167 -9.68 0.11 14.72
CA VAL A 167 -8.96 -0.12 13.46
C VAL A 167 -8.52 1.21 12.89
N VAL A 168 -7.22 1.35 12.57
CA VAL A 168 -6.66 2.59 12.03
C VAL A 168 -5.83 2.30 10.78
N ASP A 169 -6.39 2.64 9.61
CA ASP A 169 -5.70 2.66 8.32
C ASP A 169 -5.58 4.09 7.75
N GLY A 170 -5.08 4.22 6.52
CA GLY A 170 -5.01 5.51 5.85
C GLY A 170 -6.39 6.15 5.58
N ASN A 171 -7.46 5.37 5.48
CA ASN A 171 -8.83 5.86 5.34
C ASN A 171 -9.33 6.45 6.67
N VAL A 172 -9.21 5.69 7.75
CA VAL A 172 -9.58 6.10 9.10
C VAL A 172 -8.79 7.34 9.54
N ILE A 173 -7.46 7.35 9.39
CA ILE A 173 -6.63 8.54 9.71
C ILE A 173 -7.18 9.77 9.00
N ARG A 174 -7.49 9.67 7.71
CA ARG A 174 -8.02 10.79 6.92
C ARG A 174 -9.39 11.24 7.38
N VAL A 175 -10.30 10.31 7.71
CA VAL A 175 -11.63 10.66 8.21
C VAL A 175 -11.52 11.36 9.56
N LEU A 176 -10.81 10.76 10.53
CA LEU A 176 -10.69 11.31 11.89
C LEU A 176 -10.03 12.68 11.92
N THR A 177 -8.90 12.82 11.21
CA THR A 177 -8.19 14.10 11.14
C THR A 177 -9.03 15.20 10.51
N ARG A 178 -9.92 14.89 9.56
CA ARG A 178 -10.86 15.87 8.98
C ARG A 178 -12.03 16.18 9.91
N LEU A 179 -12.61 15.17 10.56
CA LEU A 179 -13.70 15.37 11.51
C LEU A 179 -13.29 16.30 12.66
N ARG A 180 -12.03 16.22 13.07
CA ARG A 180 -11.49 17.00 14.20
C ARG A 180 -10.43 18.03 13.82
N ALA A 181 -10.23 18.30 12.53
CA ALA A 181 -9.25 19.27 12.04
C ALA A 181 -7.84 19.12 12.64
N VAL A 182 -7.38 17.86 12.82
CA VAL A 182 -6.05 17.53 13.36
C VAL A 182 -5.01 17.58 12.26
N GLY A 183 -4.08 18.52 12.37
CA GLY A 183 -3.01 18.71 11.40
C GLY A 183 -1.70 18.03 11.78
N ALA A 184 -1.58 17.43 12.96
CA ALA A 184 -0.35 16.73 13.36
C ALA A 184 -0.04 15.53 12.45
N ASP A 185 1.23 15.12 12.40
CA ASP A 185 1.64 13.90 11.70
C ASP A 185 1.11 12.67 12.46
N CYS A 186 0.13 11.98 11.88
CA CYS A 186 -0.53 10.83 12.51
C CYS A 186 0.26 9.52 12.45
N HIS A 187 1.48 9.53 11.89
CA HIS A 187 2.32 8.34 11.83
C HIS A 187 3.35 8.26 12.97
N LYS A 188 3.49 9.32 13.78
CA LYS A 188 4.45 9.37 14.89
C LYS A 188 3.98 10.28 16.03
N GLY A 189 4.62 10.14 17.19
CA GLY A 189 4.41 11.02 18.34
C GLY A 189 2.95 11.13 18.76
N GLU A 190 2.54 12.35 19.12
CA GLU A 190 1.21 12.65 19.64
C GLU A 190 0.09 12.45 18.60
N GLY A 191 0.35 12.71 17.32
CA GLY A 191 -0.63 12.48 16.26
C GLY A 191 -0.98 11.00 16.10
N LYS A 192 0.01 10.10 16.21
CA LYS A 192 -0.25 8.64 16.23
C LYS A 192 -1.09 8.25 17.45
N ARG A 193 -0.73 8.73 18.64
CA ARG A 193 -1.48 8.42 19.86
C ARG A 193 -2.93 8.91 19.75
N TRP A 194 -3.13 10.17 19.37
CA TRP A 194 -4.46 10.76 19.24
C TRP A 194 -5.37 9.99 18.28
N VAL A 195 -4.87 9.52 17.13
CA VAL A 195 -5.73 8.81 16.16
C VAL A 195 -6.15 7.43 16.66
N TRP A 196 -5.27 6.72 17.38
CA TRP A 196 -5.60 5.41 17.97
C TRP A 196 -6.54 5.56 19.16
N ASP A 197 -6.28 6.53 20.04
CA ASP A 197 -7.15 6.83 21.19
C ASP A 197 -8.55 7.24 20.70
N SER A 198 -8.62 8.11 19.68
CA SER A 198 -9.88 8.52 19.06
C SER A 198 -10.63 7.35 18.43
N ALA A 199 -9.93 6.47 17.69
CA ALA A 199 -10.56 5.28 17.11
C ALA A 199 -11.13 4.35 18.20
N SER A 200 -10.42 4.20 19.32
CA SER A 200 -10.85 3.41 20.47
C SER A 200 -12.04 4.03 21.21
N GLU A 201 -12.09 5.36 21.29
CA GLU A 201 -13.22 6.10 21.86
C GLU A 201 -14.48 5.92 21.01
N ILE A 202 -14.39 6.16 19.69
CA ILE A 202 -15.57 6.22 18.84
C ILE A 202 -16.12 4.86 18.42
N VAL A 203 -15.31 3.79 18.40
CA VAL A 203 -15.77 2.47 17.94
C VAL A 203 -17.03 2.05 18.68
N ASP A 204 -18.00 1.56 17.91
CA ASP A 204 -19.31 1.20 18.41
C ASP A 204 -19.23 0.04 19.41
N ASN A 205 -20.11 0.04 20.41
CA ASN A 205 -20.11 -0.96 21.48
C ASN A 205 -20.83 -2.25 21.08
N GLN A 206 -21.76 -2.19 20.11
CA GLN A 206 -22.63 -3.29 19.71
C GLN A 206 -22.24 -3.85 18.34
N GLU A 207 -21.86 -2.99 17.40
CA GLU A 207 -21.47 -3.34 16.03
C GLU A 207 -20.04 -2.85 15.68
N PRO A 208 -18.99 -3.13 16.49
CA PRO A 208 -17.63 -2.64 16.25
C PRO A 208 -17.06 -3.02 14.88
N GLY A 209 -17.34 -4.23 14.38
CA GLY A 209 -16.89 -4.68 13.06
C GLY A 209 -17.47 -3.86 11.92
N ASP A 210 -18.79 -3.65 11.93
CA ASP A 210 -19.47 -2.85 10.92
C ASP A 210 -19.11 -1.37 11.05
N PHE A 211 -18.95 -0.86 12.27
CA PHE A 211 -18.49 0.50 12.49
C PHE A 211 -17.09 0.74 11.89
N ASN A 212 -16.14 -0.16 12.14
CA ASN A 212 -14.79 -0.06 11.59
C ASN A 212 -14.83 -0.11 10.05
N GLN A 213 -15.61 -1.03 9.48
CA GLN A 213 -15.78 -1.11 8.02
C GLN A 213 -16.46 0.14 7.46
N ALA A 214 -17.45 0.70 8.15
CA ALA A 214 -18.13 1.92 7.76
C ALA A 214 -17.18 3.12 7.71
N LEU A 215 -16.27 3.22 8.68
CA LEU A 215 -15.28 4.30 8.72
C LEU A 215 -14.26 4.18 7.57
N MET A 216 -13.82 2.95 7.27
CA MET A 216 -12.96 2.66 6.12
C MET A 216 -13.69 2.94 4.79
N GLU A 217 -14.95 2.50 4.68
CA GLU A 217 -15.79 2.71 3.50
C GLU A 217 -16.02 4.20 3.24
N LEU A 218 -16.37 4.96 4.28
CA LEU A 218 -16.56 6.40 4.21
C LEU A 218 -15.30 7.08 3.70
N GLY A 219 -14.13 6.69 4.21
CA GLY A 219 -12.85 7.18 3.69
C GLY A 219 -12.66 6.82 2.22
N ALA A 220 -12.93 5.58 1.84
CA ALA A 220 -12.70 5.07 0.49
C ALA A 220 -13.61 5.71 -0.57
N THR A 221 -14.88 6.00 -0.25
CA THR A 221 -15.90 6.36 -1.25
C THR A 221 -16.38 7.81 -1.18
N VAL A 222 -16.35 8.43 0.00
CA VAL A 222 -16.90 9.79 0.21
C VAL A 222 -15.82 10.78 0.64
N CYS A 223 -15.14 10.50 1.74
CA CYS A 223 -14.09 11.32 2.30
C CYS A 223 -12.73 11.01 1.64
N THR A 224 -12.68 11.08 0.31
CA THR A 224 -11.55 10.65 -0.52
C THR A 224 -10.30 11.54 -0.37
N PRO A 225 -9.10 11.07 -0.77
CA PRO A 225 -7.87 11.87 -0.67
C PRO A 225 -7.96 13.21 -1.41
N VAL A 226 -8.56 13.22 -2.60
CA VAL A 226 -8.75 14.39 -3.46
C VAL A 226 -10.23 14.53 -3.77
N ASN A 227 -10.75 15.76 -3.68
CA ASN A 227 -12.14 16.09 -3.97
C ASN A 227 -13.16 15.30 -3.13
N PRO A 228 -13.10 15.36 -1.78
CA PRO A 228 -14.08 14.66 -0.93
C PRO A 228 -15.51 15.16 -1.22
N ASN A 229 -16.48 14.24 -1.20
CA ASN A 229 -17.88 14.55 -1.39
C ASN A 229 -18.55 14.89 -0.05
N CYS A 230 -18.23 16.06 0.49
CA CYS A 230 -18.71 16.48 1.81
C CYS A 230 -20.23 16.66 1.90
N GLU A 231 -20.91 16.90 0.78
CA GLU A 231 -22.37 17.03 0.73
C GLU A 231 -23.06 15.70 1.03
N MET A 232 -22.53 14.60 0.48
CA MET A 232 -23.02 13.24 0.69
C MET A 232 -22.51 12.58 1.98
N CYS A 233 -21.64 13.27 2.73
CA CYS A 233 -21.04 12.68 3.94
C CYS A 233 -22.04 12.69 5.11
N PRO A 234 -22.35 11.53 5.73
CA PRO A 234 -23.28 11.44 6.85
C PRO A 234 -22.81 12.21 8.08
N LEU A 235 -21.49 12.45 8.18
CA LEU A 235 -20.85 13.14 9.31
C LEU A 235 -20.55 14.62 9.01
N ASN A 236 -21.09 15.19 7.94
CA ASN A 236 -20.73 16.55 7.51
C ASN A 236 -21.10 17.63 8.54
N LYS A 237 -22.16 17.44 9.33
CA LYS A 237 -22.64 18.38 10.35
C LYS A 237 -21.63 18.57 11.48
N ASP A 238 -20.84 17.54 11.75
CA ASP A 238 -19.86 17.53 12.83
C ASP A 238 -18.40 17.65 12.34
N CYS A 239 -18.19 17.78 11.03
CA CYS A 239 -16.85 17.84 10.46
C CYS A 239 -16.20 19.23 10.63
N LEU A 240 -15.21 19.32 11.53
CA LEU A 240 -14.50 20.58 11.80
C LEU A 240 -13.71 21.10 10.59
N ALA A 241 -13.06 20.23 9.81
CA ALA A 241 -12.35 20.68 8.60
C ALA A 241 -13.30 21.28 7.55
N LEU A 242 -14.54 20.78 7.46
CA LEU A 242 -15.56 21.37 6.57
C LEU A 242 -16.04 22.73 7.08
N LYS A 243 -16.29 22.86 8.39
CA LYS A 243 -16.66 24.13 9.03
C LYS A 243 -15.55 25.17 8.83
N GLU A 244 -14.30 24.79 9.04
CA GLU A 244 -13.13 25.65 8.81
C GLU A 244 -13.02 26.07 7.35
N ALA A 245 -13.11 25.13 6.40
CA ALA A 245 -13.02 25.42 4.97
C ALA A 245 -14.12 26.40 4.50
N LYS A 246 -15.37 26.20 4.93
CA LYS A 246 -16.50 27.10 4.62
C LYS A 246 -16.25 28.52 5.16
N ALA A 247 -15.72 28.64 6.38
CA ALA A 247 -15.41 29.94 6.97
C ALA A 247 -14.31 30.68 6.17
N VAL A 248 -13.23 29.97 5.80
CA VAL A 248 -12.11 30.55 5.04
C VAL A 248 -12.55 31.02 3.64
N ILE A 249 -13.34 30.23 2.93
CA ILE A 249 -13.67 30.50 1.52
C ILE A 249 -14.79 31.54 1.36
N SER A 250 -15.71 31.61 2.32
CA SER A 250 -16.78 32.62 2.30
C SER A 250 -16.28 34.03 2.59
N GLY A 251 -14.96 34.25 2.77
CA GLY A 251 -14.40 35.56 3.08
C GLY A 251 -14.87 36.11 4.43
N ARG A 252 -15.52 35.30 5.27
CA ARG A 252 -15.81 35.66 6.65
C ARG A 252 -14.48 35.74 7.37
N ASN A 253 -14.02 36.96 7.58
CA ASN A 253 -12.93 37.23 8.52
C ASN A 253 -13.29 36.56 9.85
N ILE A 254 -12.40 35.68 10.32
CA ILE A 254 -12.47 35.14 11.69
C ILE A 254 -12.09 36.25 12.70
N PHE A 255 -11.65 37.41 12.21
CA PHE A 255 -11.40 38.60 12.99
C PHE A 255 -12.55 39.61 12.79
N PRO A 256 -13.35 39.91 13.81
CA PRO A 256 -14.35 40.95 13.70
C PRO A 256 -13.69 42.26 13.28
N ASN A 257 -14.22 42.87 12.22
CA ASN A 257 -13.93 44.25 11.83
C ASN A 257 -14.57 45.20 12.86
N ASN A 258 -13.96 45.31 14.04
CA ASN A 258 -14.08 46.34 15.09
C ASN A 258 -13.31 45.75 16.29
N THR A 259 -12.04 46.04 16.58
CA THR A 259 -11.30 47.29 16.69
C THR A 259 -9.84 46.83 16.76
N VAL A 260 -9.01 47.05 15.76
CA VAL A 260 -7.86 47.97 15.81
C VAL A 260 -7.22 47.87 14.42
N GLN A 261 -7.06 49.03 13.80
CA GLN A 261 -6.37 49.30 12.54
C GLN A 261 -5.20 48.35 12.21
N SER A 262 -5.27 47.75 11.02
CA SER A 262 -4.36 47.98 9.88
C SER A 262 -2.89 48.40 10.09
N LYS A 263 -2.24 48.11 11.23
CA LYS A 263 -0.86 48.53 11.52
C LYS A 263 -0.03 47.49 12.29
N ILE A 264 -0.17 46.19 12.00
CA ILE A 264 0.83 45.21 12.42
C ILE A 264 1.12 44.25 11.25
N VAL A 265 1.75 44.77 10.21
CA VAL A 265 2.55 43.98 9.25
C VAL A 265 3.98 44.54 9.13
N SER A 266 4.45 45.40 10.03
CA SER A 266 5.88 45.79 9.96
C SER A 266 6.64 46.06 11.25
N TYR A 267 6.04 46.14 12.43
CA TYR A 267 6.83 46.34 13.66
C TYR A 267 6.16 45.67 14.86
N ALA A 268 6.74 44.58 15.35
CA ALA A 268 6.86 44.24 16.79
C ALA A 268 7.34 42.80 16.95
N PHE A 269 8.63 42.59 16.73
CA PHE A 269 9.40 41.54 17.38
C PHE A 269 9.68 41.95 18.84
N SER A 270 8.65 42.27 19.64
CA SER A 270 8.77 42.47 21.09
C SER A 270 7.41 42.81 21.72
N ALA A 271 7.08 42.08 22.79
CA ALA A 271 6.20 42.51 23.88
C ALA A 271 4.66 42.44 23.74
N PHE A 272 4.11 41.42 23.08
CA PHE A 272 2.77 40.92 23.44
C PHE A 272 2.77 39.39 23.46
N LYS A 273 2.93 38.80 24.65
CA LYS A 273 2.62 37.38 24.91
C LYS A 273 1.10 37.22 24.82
N LEU A 274 0.55 37.13 23.62
CA LEU A 274 -0.66 36.34 23.44
C LEU A 274 -0.31 34.95 23.95
N THR A 275 -1.02 34.47 24.96
CA THR A 275 -0.94 33.09 25.44
C THR A 275 -1.40 32.18 24.30
N VAL A 276 -0.50 31.90 23.37
CA VAL A 276 -0.69 30.89 22.33
C VAL A 276 -0.82 29.58 23.10
N ILE A 277 -2.05 29.09 23.25
CA ILE A 277 -2.26 27.71 23.68
C ILE A 277 -1.61 26.86 22.58
N ASP A 278 -0.44 26.30 22.91
CA ASP A 278 0.39 25.51 22.00
C ASP A 278 -0.26 24.15 21.79
N CYS A 279 -1.30 24.13 20.94
CA CYS A 279 -1.99 22.89 20.59
C CYS A 279 -1.11 22.05 19.67
N LYS A 280 -0.49 21.01 20.23
CA LYS A 280 0.41 20.09 19.53
C LYS A 280 -0.26 19.28 18.40
N LEU A 281 -1.59 19.25 18.36
CA LEU A 281 -2.38 18.62 17.30
C LEU A 281 -2.59 19.54 16.07
N CYS A 282 -2.24 20.82 16.19
CA CYS A 282 -2.39 21.85 15.16
C CYS A 282 -1.04 22.43 14.73
N PRO A 283 -0.30 21.81 13.80
CA PRO A 283 0.79 22.51 13.14
C PRO A 283 0.19 23.54 12.19
N ILE A 284 0.31 24.81 12.58
CA ILE A 284 0.04 25.96 11.72
C ILE A 284 1.09 25.91 10.61
N GLU A 285 0.68 25.52 9.40
CA GLU A 285 1.50 25.69 8.19
C GLU A 285 0.98 26.86 7.37
N GLU A 286 1.91 27.56 6.71
CA GLU A 286 1.72 28.82 5.99
C GLU A 286 0.52 28.83 5.03
N PHE A 287 -0.02 30.03 4.83
CA PHE A 287 -1.13 30.31 3.95
C PHE A 287 -0.85 29.89 2.50
N LYS A 288 -1.32 28.71 2.12
CA LYS A 288 -1.60 28.42 0.70
C LYS A 288 -2.93 29.07 0.33
N GLN A 289 -2.96 29.76 -0.80
CA GLN A 289 -4.23 30.23 -1.36
C GLN A 289 -5.03 29.01 -1.81
N PHE A 290 -6.15 28.74 -1.12
CA PHE A 290 -7.08 27.70 -1.50
C PHE A 290 -8.26 28.32 -2.25
N THR A 291 -8.60 27.77 -3.40
CA THR A 291 -9.67 28.30 -4.27
C THR A 291 -11.02 27.60 -4.05
N SER A 292 -11.07 26.48 -3.32
CA SER A 292 -12.31 25.74 -3.04
C SER A 292 -12.25 24.91 -1.75
N ILE A 293 -13.43 24.53 -1.23
CA ILE A 293 -13.58 23.76 0.04
C ILE A 293 -12.83 22.44 -0.07
N LYS A 294 -12.97 21.79 -1.23
CA LYS A 294 -12.33 20.51 -1.56
C LYS A 294 -10.81 20.64 -1.52
N THR A 295 -10.25 21.67 -2.15
CA THR A 295 -8.79 21.89 -2.14
C THR A 295 -8.25 22.24 -0.76
N TYR A 296 -9.02 22.96 0.06
CA TYR A 296 -8.65 23.27 1.44
C TYR A 296 -8.52 22.00 2.28
N ILE A 297 -9.58 21.18 2.31
CA ILE A 297 -9.63 19.95 3.11
C ILE A 297 -8.53 18.97 2.66
N SER A 298 -8.42 18.70 1.36
CA SER A 298 -7.42 17.77 0.82
C SER A 298 -5.97 18.25 0.94
N GLY A 299 -5.77 19.57 0.96
CA GLY A 299 -4.44 20.17 1.09
C GLY A 299 -3.93 20.19 2.53
N LYS A 300 -4.83 20.30 3.51
CA LYS A 300 -4.49 20.46 4.93
C LYS A 300 -4.60 19.17 5.75
N TYR A 301 -5.54 18.28 5.40
CA TYR A 301 -5.86 17.09 6.23
C TYR A 301 -5.96 15.77 5.44
N PRO A 302 -5.25 14.71 5.87
CA PRO A 302 -4.26 14.66 6.95
C PRO A 302 -2.94 15.32 6.53
N LYS A 303 -2.09 15.67 7.50
CA LYS A 303 -0.71 16.07 7.22
C LYS A 303 0.06 14.92 6.60
N LYS A 304 0.57 15.15 5.39
CA LYS A 304 1.35 14.17 4.66
C LYS A 304 2.79 14.21 5.16
N ALA A 305 3.33 13.05 5.51
CA ALA A 305 4.76 12.93 5.75
C ALA A 305 5.54 13.31 4.48
N VAL A 306 6.62 14.08 4.66
CA VAL A 306 7.54 14.40 3.57
C VAL A 306 8.23 13.11 3.13
N LYS A 307 7.99 12.70 1.88
CA LYS A 307 8.61 11.49 1.33
C LYS A 307 10.10 11.73 1.09
N LYS A 308 10.96 10.90 1.68
CA LYS A 308 12.38 10.88 1.36
C LYS A 308 12.58 10.46 -0.12
N PRO A 309 13.61 10.96 -0.81
CA PRO A 309 13.95 10.47 -2.14
C PRO A 309 14.23 8.97 -2.09
N GLN A 310 13.70 8.23 -3.07
CA GLN A 310 13.90 6.79 -3.16
C GLN A 310 15.32 6.50 -3.66
N LYS A 311 15.97 5.48 -3.10
CA LYS A 311 17.26 5.00 -3.61
C LYS A 311 17.08 4.43 -5.01
N VAL A 312 18.00 4.75 -5.91
CA VAL A 312 18.09 4.11 -7.23
C VAL A 312 19.05 2.93 -7.11
N LYS A 313 18.68 1.77 -7.66
CA LYS A 313 19.52 0.58 -7.73
C LYS A 313 19.60 0.13 -9.17
N GLU A 314 20.80 -0.06 -9.68
CA GLU A 314 21.05 -0.49 -11.05
C GLU A 314 21.66 -1.89 -11.04
N ASN A 315 21.12 -2.78 -11.87
CA ASN A 315 21.63 -4.14 -12.01
C ASN A 315 21.68 -4.52 -13.48
N ILE A 316 22.64 -5.37 -13.83
CA ILE A 316 22.70 -6.06 -15.11
C ILE A 316 21.87 -7.35 -14.99
N VAL A 317 21.06 -7.64 -15.99
CA VAL A 317 20.16 -8.82 -16.02
C VAL A 317 20.48 -9.67 -17.24
N PHE A 318 20.79 -10.94 -17.01
CA PHE A 318 21.11 -11.89 -18.06
C PHE A 318 19.92 -12.80 -18.34
N VAL A 319 19.27 -12.57 -19.48
CA VAL A 319 18.31 -13.51 -20.06
C VAL A 319 19.10 -14.52 -20.88
N ILE A 320 19.39 -15.66 -20.29
CA ILE A 320 20.19 -16.72 -20.91
C ILE A 320 19.24 -17.70 -21.58
N ILE A 321 19.46 -17.97 -22.86
CA ILE A 321 18.60 -18.80 -23.70
C ILE A 321 19.40 -19.93 -24.34
N ARG A 322 18.79 -21.11 -24.40
CA ARG A 322 19.22 -22.23 -25.25
C ARG A 322 18.04 -22.74 -26.07
N GLU A 323 18.32 -23.37 -27.20
CA GLU A 323 17.31 -24.04 -28.01
C GLU A 323 17.57 -25.55 -28.01
N LYS A 324 16.68 -26.32 -27.37
CA LYS A 324 16.76 -27.77 -27.30
C LYS A 324 15.53 -28.37 -27.98
N ASN A 325 15.73 -29.21 -28.99
CA ASN A 325 14.63 -29.84 -29.74
C ASN A 325 13.60 -28.83 -30.30
N LYS A 326 14.05 -27.70 -30.84
CA LYS A 326 13.22 -26.56 -31.32
C LYS A 326 12.38 -25.87 -30.24
N ILE A 327 12.66 -26.12 -28.97
CA ILE A 327 12.03 -25.45 -27.83
C ILE A 327 13.07 -24.49 -27.24
N LYS A 328 12.69 -23.21 -27.16
CA LYS A 328 13.47 -22.18 -26.46
C LYS A 328 13.27 -22.34 -24.95
N GLU A 329 14.36 -22.51 -24.23
CA GLU A 329 14.40 -22.56 -22.78
C GLU A 329 15.25 -21.42 -22.23
N TYR A 330 14.85 -20.90 -21.07
CA TYR A 330 15.50 -19.78 -20.41
C TYR A 330 15.96 -20.19 -19.00
N TYR A 331 17.15 -19.75 -18.61
CA TYR A 331 17.71 -20.09 -17.31
C TYR A 331 17.21 -19.13 -16.21
N PHE A 332 16.72 -19.70 -15.11
CA PHE A 332 16.23 -18.98 -13.94
C PHE A 332 16.90 -19.49 -12.66
N GLU A 333 16.99 -18.63 -11.66
CA GLU A 333 17.40 -18.97 -10.30
C GLU A 333 16.34 -18.54 -9.30
N LYS A 334 16.26 -19.25 -8.17
CA LYS A 334 15.45 -18.79 -7.05
C LYS A 334 16.18 -17.70 -6.28
N ARG A 335 15.50 -16.58 -6.06
CA ARG A 335 16.00 -15.53 -5.18
C ARG A 335 16.14 -16.05 -3.74
N PRO A 336 17.10 -15.54 -2.94
CA PRO A 336 17.27 -15.94 -1.54
C PRO A 336 15.97 -15.87 -0.73
N PRO A 337 15.82 -16.68 0.34
CA PRO A 337 14.58 -16.76 1.12
C PRO A 337 14.27 -15.51 1.95
N LYS A 338 15.17 -14.51 1.94
CA LYS A 338 15.04 -13.22 2.61
C LYS A 338 15.41 -12.08 1.64
N GLY A 339 14.85 -10.90 1.88
CA GLY A 339 15.13 -9.69 1.09
C GLY A 339 14.10 -9.41 -0.01
N LEU A 340 14.49 -8.58 -0.98
CA LEU A 340 13.61 -8.14 -2.07
C LEU A 340 13.24 -9.32 -2.98
N LEU A 341 11.93 -9.51 -3.18
CA LEU A 341 11.35 -10.58 -4.01
C LEU A 341 11.77 -11.99 -3.55
N ALA A 342 11.91 -12.18 -2.24
CA ALA A 342 12.41 -13.42 -1.64
C ALA A 342 11.67 -14.69 -2.12
N GLY A 343 12.45 -15.71 -2.52
CA GLY A 343 11.96 -17.02 -2.96
C GLY A 343 11.29 -17.05 -4.35
N LEU A 344 11.18 -15.92 -5.05
CA LEU A 344 10.64 -15.88 -6.40
C LEU A 344 11.69 -16.30 -7.43
N TRP A 345 11.23 -16.79 -8.58
CA TRP A 345 12.09 -17.07 -9.72
C TRP A 345 12.48 -15.77 -10.43
N ASP A 346 13.76 -15.62 -10.75
CA ASP A 346 14.30 -14.46 -11.45
C ASP A 346 15.43 -14.86 -12.40
N PHE A 347 15.78 -13.97 -13.31
CA PHE A 347 16.97 -14.14 -14.13
C PHE A 347 18.23 -13.94 -13.29
N LYS A 348 19.36 -14.47 -13.79
CA LYS A 348 20.67 -14.19 -13.20
C LYS A 348 20.92 -12.68 -13.26
N THR A 349 21.25 -12.08 -12.11
CA THR A 349 21.48 -10.63 -11.99
C THR A 349 22.82 -10.33 -11.35
N LEU A 350 23.45 -9.26 -11.82
CA LEU A 350 24.72 -8.75 -11.34
C LEU A 350 24.56 -7.28 -10.90
N SER A 351 25.11 -6.92 -9.75
CA SER A 351 25.09 -5.51 -9.31
C SER A 351 26.02 -4.69 -10.21
N ILE A 352 25.61 -3.50 -10.64
CA ILE A 352 26.50 -2.66 -11.47
C ILE A 352 27.78 -2.27 -10.73
N GLU A 353 27.73 -2.19 -9.39
CA GLU A 353 28.87 -1.87 -8.52
C GLU A 353 29.96 -2.95 -8.56
N GLU A 354 29.61 -4.18 -8.96
CA GLU A 354 30.53 -5.32 -9.09
C GLU A 354 31.22 -5.35 -10.47
N CYS A 355 30.77 -4.51 -11.41
CA CYS A 355 31.46 -4.24 -12.67
C CYS A 355 32.05 -2.83 -12.61
N ASN A 356 33.21 -2.59 -13.21
CA ASN A 356 33.78 -1.24 -13.30
C ASN A 356 32.94 -0.33 -14.23
N ASN A 357 31.74 0.09 -13.79
CA ASN A 357 30.78 0.94 -14.50
C ASN A 357 30.37 0.45 -15.90
N ASP A 358 29.73 -0.73 -15.99
CA ASP A 358 29.11 -1.22 -17.24
C ASP A 358 30.09 -1.47 -18.41
N ASN A 359 31.37 -1.76 -18.10
CA ASN A 359 32.33 -2.14 -19.12
C ASN A 359 31.94 -3.50 -19.75
N LYS A 360 31.57 -3.47 -21.04
CA LYS A 360 31.16 -4.65 -21.81
C LYS A 360 32.12 -5.84 -21.68
N GLN A 361 33.44 -5.61 -21.62
CA GLN A 361 34.43 -6.69 -21.50
C GLN A 361 34.35 -7.40 -20.14
N ASP A 362 34.13 -6.64 -19.06
CA ASP A 362 34.00 -7.20 -17.71
C ASP A 362 32.71 -8.00 -17.57
N ILE A 363 31.63 -7.54 -18.22
CA ILE A 363 30.34 -8.23 -18.26
C ILE A 363 30.45 -9.54 -19.05
N GLU A 364 31.06 -9.52 -20.24
CA GLU A 364 31.30 -10.74 -21.01
C GLU A 364 32.18 -11.74 -20.25
N LYS A 365 33.22 -11.26 -19.56
CA LYS A 365 34.06 -12.09 -18.70
C LYS A 365 33.25 -12.71 -17.55
N HIS A 366 32.37 -11.94 -16.93
CA HIS A 366 31.50 -12.46 -15.88
C HIS A 366 30.59 -13.59 -16.38
N VAL A 367 29.95 -13.40 -17.54
CA VAL A 367 29.10 -14.43 -18.15
C VAL A 367 29.91 -15.69 -18.51
N LYS A 368 31.12 -15.53 -19.05
CA LYS A 368 32.01 -16.68 -19.32
C LYS A 368 32.37 -17.45 -18.05
N ASN A 369 32.71 -16.75 -16.97
CA ASN A 369 33.06 -17.37 -15.69
C ASN A 369 31.87 -18.09 -15.02
N MET A 370 30.65 -17.75 -15.41
CA MET A 370 29.43 -18.37 -14.91
C MET A 370 29.12 -19.69 -15.64
N LEU A 371 29.64 -19.92 -16.85
CA LEU A 371 29.50 -21.19 -17.56
C LEU A 371 30.52 -22.19 -17.02
N VAL A 372 30.06 -23.36 -16.57
CA VAL A 372 30.91 -24.48 -16.14
C VAL A 372 31.39 -25.26 -17.38
N SER A 373 30.52 -25.41 -18.38
CA SER A 373 30.80 -26.05 -19.67
C SER A 373 29.92 -25.44 -20.76
N GLY A 374 30.27 -25.68 -22.03
CA GLY A 374 29.58 -25.10 -23.18
C GLY A 374 30.12 -23.74 -23.61
N GLU A 375 29.46 -23.14 -24.61
CA GLU A 375 29.94 -21.91 -25.26
C GLU A 375 28.84 -20.86 -25.38
N ILE A 376 29.25 -19.58 -25.38
CA ILE A 376 28.38 -18.44 -25.69
C ILE A 376 28.32 -18.32 -27.22
N ILE A 377 27.12 -18.48 -27.78
CA ILE A 377 26.83 -18.34 -29.22
C ILE A 377 26.53 -16.87 -29.55
N GLY A 378 25.84 -16.17 -28.66
CA GLY A 378 25.37 -14.80 -28.88
C GLY A 378 25.39 -13.97 -27.60
N PHE A 379 25.78 -12.71 -27.72
CA PHE A 379 25.85 -11.77 -26.59
C PHE A 379 25.31 -10.41 -27.03
N HIS A 380 24.14 -10.04 -26.53
CA HIS A 380 23.40 -8.87 -27.03
C HIS A 380 22.84 -8.01 -25.90
N MET A 381 23.28 -6.75 -25.81
CA MET A 381 22.59 -5.75 -25.00
C MET A 381 21.25 -5.40 -25.66
N LYS A 382 20.14 -5.61 -24.95
CA LYS A 382 18.78 -5.39 -25.46
C LYS A 382 18.16 -4.08 -24.97
N GLY A 383 18.83 -3.37 -24.05
CA GLY A 383 18.44 -2.06 -23.51
C GLY A 383 17.91 -2.16 -22.08
N ASP A 384 17.38 -1.05 -21.58
CA ASP A 384 17.07 -0.91 -20.16
C ASP A 384 15.58 -1.10 -19.86
N THR A 385 15.29 -1.63 -18.68
CA THR A 385 13.94 -1.58 -18.09
C THR A 385 13.94 -0.82 -16.78
N PHE A 386 12.76 -0.29 -16.43
CA PHE A 386 12.54 0.44 -15.19
C PHE A 386 11.40 -0.19 -14.38
N HIS A 387 11.64 -0.37 -13.09
CA HIS A 387 10.63 -0.83 -12.14
C HIS A 387 10.69 -0.03 -10.84
N GLN A 388 9.54 0.46 -10.40
CA GLN A 388 9.42 1.24 -9.17
C GLN A 388 8.80 0.40 -8.05
N PHE A 389 9.58 0.15 -7.00
CA PHE A 389 9.09 -0.34 -5.72
C PHE A 389 8.76 0.84 -4.80
N THR A 390 8.09 0.54 -3.68
CA THR A 390 7.72 1.56 -2.69
C THR A 390 8.94 2.26 -2.07
N HIS A 391 10.08 1.59 -1.96
CA HIS A 391 11.28 2.07 -1.28
C HIS A 391 12.51 2.22 -2.19
N ILE A 392 12.49 1.63 -3.39
CA ILE A 392 13.61 1.60 -4.34
C ILE A 392 13.09 1.80 -5.76
N LYS A 393 13.84 2.53 -6.58
CA LYS A 393 13.70 2.53 -8.04
C LYS A 393 14.77 1.62 -8.62
N GLN A 394 14.37 0.64 -9.40
CA GLN A 394 15.29 -0.32 -10.00
C GLN A 394 15.40 -0.09 -11.51
N ILE A 395 16.64 0.02 -11.98
CA ILE A 395 17.01 0.04 -13.39
C ILE A 395 17.67 -1.30 -13.70
N SER A 396 17.28 -1.92 -14.80
CA SER A 396 17.82 -3.22 -15.25
C SER A 396 18.38 -3.08 -16.66
N HIS A 397 19.69 -3.26 -16.79
CA HIS A 397 20.38 -3.32 -18.09
C HIS A 397 20.28 -4.75 -18.62
N VAL A 398 19.45 -4.98 -19.64
CA VAL A 398 19.08 -6.32 -20.07
C VAL A 398 20.00 -6.83 -21.18
N TYR A 399 20.60 -7.99 -20.94
CA TYR A 399 21.40 -8.72 -21.92
C TYR A 399 20.71 -10.04 -22.28
N LEU A 400 20.66 -10.36 -23.57
CA LEU A 400 20.29 -11.69 -24.08
C LEU A 400 21.59 -12.45 -24.37
N ILE A 401 21.74 -13.60 -23.74
CA ILE A 401 22.90 -14.50 -23.88
C ILE A 401 22.41 -15.80 -24.51
N GLU A 402 22.86 -16.09 -25.72
CA GLU A 402 22.57 -17.35 -26.41
C GLU A 402 23.71 -18.32 -26.14
N VAL A 403 23.40 -19.55 -25.72
CA VAL A 403 24.39 -20.56 -25.33
C VAL A 403 24.15 -21.89 -26.03
N SER A 404 25.19 -22.72 -26.10
CA SER A 404 25.12 -24.09 -26.61
C SER A 404 24.10 -24.95 -25.85
N VAL A 405 23.53 -25.96 -26.53
CA VAL A 405 22.45 -26.80 -25.97
C VAL A 405 22.85 -27.51 -24.67
N GLU A 406 24.06 -28.08 -24.65
CA GLU A 406 24.63 -28.82 -23.50
C GLU A 406 25.46 -27.92 -22.59
N VAL A 407 24.92 -26.75 -22.24
CA VAL A 407 25.58 -25.81 -21.32
C VAL A 407 25.28 -26.16 -19.86
N GLU A 408 26.30 -26.10 -19.02
CA GLU A 408 26.15 -26.11 -17.56
C GLU A 408 26.46 -24.72 -17.01
N ILE A 409 25.57 -24.22 -16.14
CA ILE A 409 25.66 -22.88 -15.55
C ILE A 409 25.89 -23.05 -14.05
N TYR A 410 26.90 -22.36 -13.52
CA TYR A 410 27.22 -22.37 -12.10
C TYR A 410 26.08 -21.76 -11.27
N GLY A 411 25.55 -22.54 -10.33
CA GLY A 411 24.48 -22.15 -9.41
C GLY A 411 23.33 -23.17 -9.34
N GLU A 412 22.39 -22.91 -8.44
CA GLU A 412 21.16 -23.71 -8.25
C GLU A 412 20.01 -23.14 -9.09
N GLY A 413 20.16 -23.15 -10.41
CA GLY A 413 19.14 -22.69 -11.36
C GLY A 413 18.50 -23.82 -12.15
N CYS A 414 17.50 -23.48 -12.95
CA CYS A 414 16.83 -24.42 -13.84
C CYS A 414 16.43 -23.77 -15.16
N TRP A 415 16.19 -24.63 -16.15
CA TRP A 415 15.75 -24.23 -17.49
C TRP A 415 14.23 -24.32 -17.56
N MET A 416 13.60 -23.26 -18.05
CA MET A 416 12.15 -23.18 -18.20
C MET A 416 11.79 -22.73 -19.61
N SER A 417 10.83 -23.43 -20.23
CA SER A 417 10.15 -22.91 -21.42
C SER A 417 9.16 -21.81 -21.05
N GLU A 418 8.73 -21.00 -22.02
CA GLU A 418 7.75 -19.94 -21.79
C GLU A 418 6.42 -20.47 -21.20
N ASP A 419 6.00 -21.68 -21.58
CA ASP A 419 4.78 -22.29 -21.05
C ASP A 419 4.94 -22.75 -19.60
N VAL A 420 6.12 -23.22 -19.22
CA VAL A 420 6.43 -23.51 -17.81
C VAL A 420 6.45 -22.22 -17.01
N MET A 421 7.10 -21.17 -17.52
CA MET A 421 7.23 -19.86 -16.85
C MET A 421 5.89 -19.26 -16.43
N LYS A 422 4.84 -19.39 -17.27
CA LYS A 422 3.49 -18.85 -16.99
C LYS A 422 2.86 -19.38 -15.70
N ASN A 423 3.29 -20.57 -15.25
CA ASN A 423 2.78 -21.22 -14.05
C ASN A 423 3.70 -21.05 -12.83
N GLN A 424 4.80 -20.33 -12.98
CA GLN A 424 5.79 -20.10 -11.93
C GLN A 424 5.60 -18.75 -11.24
N SER A 425 6.11 -18.67 -10.00
CA SER A 425 6.12 -17.44 -9.19
C SER A 425 7.19 -16.44 -9.68
N ILE A 426 6.95 -15.85 -10.85
CA ILE A 426 7.84 -14.86 -11.49
C ILE A 426 7.29 -13.44 -11.27
N PRO A 427 8.08 -12.48 -10.76
CA PRO A 427 7.62 -11.12 -10.53
C PRO A 427 7.52 -10.30 -11.83
N GLU A 428 6.69 -9.25 -11.82
CA GLU A 428 6.48 -8.41 -13.01
C GLU A 428 7.76 -7.71 -13.52
N LEU A 429 8.72 -7.43 -12.64
CA LEU A 429 10.04 -6.94 -13.04
C LEU A 429 10.74 -7.95 -13.99
N THR A 430 10.75 -9.22 -13.63
CA THR A 430 11.36 -10.28 -14.43
C THR A 430 10.63 -10.48 -15.74
N TRP A 431 9.29 -10.44 -15.75
CA TRP A 431 8.51 -10.46 -16.99
C TRP A 431 8.81 -9.25 -17.89
N LYS A 432 9.03 -8.06 -17.34
CA LYS A 432 9.48 -6.89 -18.12
C LYS A 432 10.85 -7.11 -18.74
N ASN A 433 11.81 -7.65 -17.98
CA ASN A 433 13.14 -7.97 -18.48
C ASN A 433 13.09 -9.02 -19.60
N PHE A 434 12.27 -10.07 -19.42
CA PHE A 434 12.04 -11.08 -20.45
C PHE A 434 11.51 -10.45 -21.74
N ARG A 435 10.43 -9.67 -21.65
CA ARG A 435 9.84 -8.96 -22.80
C ARG A 435 10.86 -8.03 -23.47
N GLN A 436 11.70 -7.33 -22.71
CA GLN A 436 12.75 -6.47 -23.27
C GLN A 436 13.80 -7.29 -24.04
N ALA A 437 14.18 -8.45 -23.52
CA ALA A 437 15.19 -9.29 -24.15
C ALA A 437 14.72 -9.86 -25.50
N ILE A 438 13.47 -10.34 -25.57
CA ILE A 438 12.93 -11.03 -26.75
C ILE A 438 12.31 -10.09 -27.81
N ASN A 439 11.82 -8.90 -27.42
CA ASN A 439 11.04 -8.04 -28.33
C ASN A 439 11.86 -7.31 -29.43
N ASN A 440 13.17 -7.47 -29.49
CA ASN A 440 13.98 -6.89 -30.56
C ASN A 440 14.05 -7.73 -31.84
N GLU A 441 13.44 -8.92 -31.91
CA GLU A 441 13.21 -9.58 -33.21
C GLU A 441 12.10 -8.90 -34.04
N LYS A 442 11.17 -8.15 -33.41
CA LYS A 442 10.02 -7.54 -34.12
C LYS A 442 10.09 -6.02 -34.30
N ARG A 443 11.08 -5.32 -33.75
CA ARG A 443 11.11 -3.85 -33.72
C ARG A 443 11.95 -3.16 -34.81
N ILE A 444 12.55 -3.91 -35.75
CA ILE A 444 13.34 -3.34 -36.87
C ILE A 444 12.48 -3.06 -38.12
N LEU A 445 11.24 -3.53 -38.21
CA LEU A 445 10.35 -3.22 -39.35
C LEU A 445 9.48 -1.95 -39.20
N ASN A 446 9.53 -1.23 -38.07
CA ASN A 446 8.74 -0.01 -37.86
C ASN A 446 9.58 1.18 -37.36
N LYS A 447 10.81 1.33 -37.86
CA LYS A 447 11.60 2.55 -37.69
C LYS A 447 11.41 3.47 -38.90
N LYS A 448 10.29 4.19 -38.91
CA LYS A 448 9.96 5.43 -39.63
C LYS A 448 8.46 5.60 -39.36
N VAL A 449 8.02 6.45 -38.45
CA VAL A 449 7.85 7.89 -38.67
C VAL A 449 7.68 8.57 -37.30
N LYS A 450 8.62 9.48 -36.98
CA LYS A 450 8.52 10.67 -36.09
C LYS A 450 8.21 10.46 -34.60
N SER A 451 8.88 11.09 -33.64
CA SER A 451 10.12 11.86 -33.59
C SER A 451 10.36 12.12 -32.10
N ALA A 452 11.48 11.62 -31.58
CA ALA A 452 12.01 12.04 -30.30
C ALA A 452 12.47 13.50 -30.42
N THR A 453 11.74 14.41 -29.77
CA THR A 453 12.33 15.65 -29.25
C THR A 453 11.46 16.18 -28.12
N LYS A 454 11.70 15.68 -26.91
CA LYS A 454 11.53 16.48 -25.70
C LYS A 454 12.60 16.06 -24.70
N ARG A 455 13.75 16.72 -24.85
CA ARG A 455 14.79 16.85 -23.83
C ARG A 455 14.15 17.34 -22.54
N PHE A 456 14.59 16.78 -21.42
CA PHE A 456 14.40 17.28 -20.07
C PHE A 456 14.59 18.81 -20.03
N LYS A 457 13.54 19.55 -19.64
CA LYS A 457 13.67 20.94 -19.21
C LYS A 457 13.74 20.93 -17.68
N VAL A 458 14.86 21.42 -17.20
CA VAL A 458 15.14 21.85 -15.83
C VAL A 458 14.19 23.00 -15.51
N ASP A 459 13.45 22.89 -14.40
CA ASP A 459 12.64 23.97 -13.84
C ASP A 459 13.56 25.11 -13.38
N ASN A 460 13.42 26.29 -13.98
CA ASN A 460 13.92 27.55 -13.46
C ASN A 460 12.82 28.60 -13.59
N ASN A 461 12.30 29.01 -12.43
CA ASN A 461 11.65 30.27 -12.05
C ASN A 461 10.75 31.02 -13.06
N GLY A 462 9.49 31.18 -12.63
CA GLY A 462 8.71 32.42 -12.57
C GLY A 462 8.86 33.46 -13.68
N LEU A 463 7.77 33.69 -14.41
CA LEU A 463 7.31 35.05 -14.76
C LEU A 463 5.85 35.00 -15.23
N LYS A 464 5.06 35.89 -14.63
CA LYS A 464 3.67 36.24 -14.96
C LYS A 464 3.58 36.71 -16.43
N GLN A 465 2.47 36.41 -17.09
CA GLN A 465 1.78 37.31 -18.03
C GLN A 465 0.41 36.69 -18.37
N THR A 466 -0.70 37.16 -17.78
CA THR A 466 -1.68 38.08 -18.40
C THR A 466 -2.00 37.76 -19.86
N THR A 467 -3.10 37.03 -20.06
CA THR A 467 -3.77 36.91 -21.36
C THR A 467 -4.83 38.01 -21.46
N LEU A 468 -4.58 38.99 -22.33
CA LEU A 468 -5.60 39.91 -22.82
C LEU A 468 -6.39 39.21 -23.94
N PHE A 469 -7.71 39.35 -23.86
CA PHE A 469 -8.70 39.03 -24.89
C PHE A 469 -8.60 39.97 -26.10
N LEU A 470 -9.32 39.59 -27.17
CA LEU A 470 -9.69 40.28 -28.43
C LEU A 470 -8.95 39.66 -29.63
N LYS A 471 -9.58 39.15 -30.69
CA LYS A 471 -10.96 39.13 -31.20
C LYS A 471 -11.18 37.82 -31.96
#